data_AF-A0AAN9J248-F1
#
_entry.id   AF-A0AAN9J248-F1
#
_cell.length_a   1.000
_cell.length_b   1.000
_cell.length_c   1.000
_cell.angle_alpha   90.00
_cell.angle_beta   90.00
_cell.angle_gamma   90.00
#
_symmetry.space_group_name_H-M   'P 1'
#
loop_
_entity.id
_entity.type
_entity.pdbx_description
1 polymer ?
#
loop_
_entity_poly.entity_id
_entity_poly.type
_entity_poly.pdbx_seq_one_letter_code
_entity_poly.pdbx_strand_id
1 'polypeptide(L)'
;MTDLFQNPKIKSTMSKTSKMPLELGSALSIDREPVNDPEIRTQALEAIYLISLQVRGSKSLYHPSVHVIRRMIETVLLWPCLNSDSVSKAQHGCIDCLALMICAELQAEEDFIPKRTSVVRKKGNSVVSYVINQFFNDKESTSTPELGDESIVAVPLSFRVCMGNVLISAFQKISESCKKQFAEVIPSVLHSVKFEKKSDIIAACIQVLFSAVYHLRSAVLPYASDLLKVSLKALRKKSDKLSFLFHKQELQWMKVMNSELNHEMECLKNENEQLIKQLENSKALNNLQQRNFIEEIQKGELKWET
;
A
#
# COMPACT_ATOMS: atom_id res chain seq x y z
N MET A 1 61.67 -9.15 0.16
CA MET A 1 61.92 -8.74 -1.23
C MET A 1 61.18 -9.72 -2.10
N THR A 2 59.96 -9.35 -2.49
CA THR A 2 59.59 -8.80 -3.82
C THR A 2 58.98 -9.91 -4.68
N ASP A 3 57.86 -9.57 -5.30
CA ASP A 3 57.24 -10.25 -6.45
C ASP A 3 56.09 -11.24 -6.22
N LEU A 4 55.01 -10.76 -5.60
CA LEU A 4 53.65 -11.23 -5.93
C LEU A 4 52.64 -10.09 -6.20
N PHE A 5 53.08 -8.84 -6.36
CA PHE A 5 52.21 -7.69 -6.68
C PHE A 5 52.49 -7.08 -8.06
N GLN A 6 52.51 -7.91 -9.11
CA GLN A 6 52.43 -7.45 -10.50
C GLN A 6 51.42 -8.27 -11.30
N ASN A 7 50.14 -8.19 -10.92
CA ASN A 7 49.05 -8.62 -11.79
C ASN A 7 48.24 -7.40 -12.29
N PRO A 8 48.37 -7.00 -13.58
CA PRO A 8 47.70 -5.83 -14.14
C PRO A 8 46.17 -5.91 -14.17
N LYS A 9 45.57 -7.07 -13.87
CA LYS A 9 44.11 -7.25 -13.88
C LYS A 9 43.36 -6.61 -12.71
N ILE A 10 44.06 -6.14 -11.66
CA ILE A 10 43.40 -5.60 -10.45
C ILE A 10 43.37 -4.06 -10.42
N LYS A 11 44.10 -3.38 -11.32
CA LYS A 11 43.98 -1.91 -11.49
C LYS A 11 42.81 -1.48 -12.40
N SER A 12 42.06 -2.43 -12.98
CA SER A 12 40.96 -2.15 -13.91
C SER A 12 39.58 -1.99 -13.26
N THR A 13 39.42 -2.27 -11.97
CA THR A 13 38.08 -2.34 -11.34
C THR A 13 37.76 -1.20 -10.38
N MET A 14 38.63 -0.17 -10.27
CA MET A 14 38.36 1.02 -9.45
C MET A 14 38.57 2.38 -10.14
N SER A 15 38.61 2.43 -11.48
CA SER A 15 38.55 3.71 -12.20
C SER A 15 37.95 3.56 -13.59
N LYS A 16 36.62 3.42 -13.66
CA LYS A 16 35.77 3.75 -14.81
C LYS A 16 34.28 3.72 -14.42
N THR A 17 33.94 4.36 -13.31
CA THR A 17 32.71 5.15 -13.25
C THR A 17 32.88 6.32 -14.21
N SER A 18 31.91 6.55 -15.09
CA SER A 18 31.98 7.44 -16.26
C SER A 18 32.61 6.79 -17.50
N LYS A 19 31.77 6.08 -18.25
CA LYS A 19 31.59 6.33 -19.68
C LYS A 19 30.22 5.79 -20.04
N MET A 20 29.27 6.71 -20.20
CA MET A 20 27.97 6.43 -20.80
C MET A 20 28.22 5.75 -22.16
N PRO A 21 27.45 4.71 -22.54
CA PRO A 21 27.61 4.05 -23.84
C PRO A 21 27.60 5.09 -24.96
N LEU A 22 28.53 4.99 -25.92
CA LEU A 22 28.66 5.96 -27.03
C LEU A 22 27.37 6.08 -27.86
N GLU A 23 26.57 5.01 -27.87
CA GLU A 23 25.21 4.95 -28.43
C GLU A 23 24.24 5.93 -27.75
N LEU A 24 24.34 6.11 -26.41
CA LEU A 24 23.52 7.07 -25.65
C LEU A 24 24.05 8.51 -25.73
N GLY A 25 25.37 8.69 -25.85
CA GLY A 25 25.95 10.02 -26.06
C GLY A 25 25.53 10.63 -27.39
N SER A 26 25.41 9.80 -28.43
CA SER A 26 24.97 10.20 -29.76
C SER A 26 23.46 10.54 -29.79
N ALA A 27 22.62 9.81 -29.04
CA ALA A 27 21.17 10.06 -28.94
C ALA A 27 20.78 11.34 -28.16
N LEU A 28 21.70 11.87 -27.35
CA LEU A 28 21.56 13.14 -26.62
C LEU A 28 22.19 14.34 -27.36
N SER A 29 23.03 14.08 -28.37
CA SER A 29 23.70 15.10 -29.20
C SER A 29 22.98 15.39 -30.51
N ILE A 30 21.79 14.82 -30.71
CA ILE A 30 20.89 15.24 -31.78
C ILE A 30 20.36 16.62 -31.38
N ASP A 31 20.61 17.64 -32.20
CA ASP A 31 19.87 18.90 -32.14
C ASP A 31 18.40 18.57 -32.33
N ARG A 32 17.68 18.46 -31.20
CA ARG A 32 16.26 18.17 -31.21
C ARG A 32 15.55 19.48 -31.53
N GLU A 33 14.78 19.44 -32.59
CA GLU A 33 13.82 20.48 -32.91
C GLU A 33 12.98 20.77 -31.65
N PRO A 34 12.83 22.05 -31.24
CA PRO A 34 12.09 22.39 -30.04
C PRO A 34 10.66 21.87 -30.18
N VAL A 35 10.28 20.93 -29.31
CA VAL A 35 8.90 20.44 -29.21
C VAL A 35 8.06 21.59 -28.65
N ASN A 36 7.47 22.38 -29.54
CA ASN A 36 6.62 23.53 -29.22
C ASN A 36 5.23 23.11 -28.71
N ASP A 37 4.95 21.81 -28.68
CA ASP A 37 3.73 21.26 -28.11
C ASP A 37 3.83 21.24 -26.56
N PRO A 38 3.05 22.10 -25.86
CA PRO A 38 3.07 22.16 -24.40
C PRO A 38 2.58 20.86 -23.75
N GLU A 39 1.75 20.06 -24.44
CA GLU A 39 1.19 18.82 -23.92
C GLU A 39 2.25 17.71 -23.91
N ILE A 40 3.05 17.61 -24.97
CA ILE A 40 4.19 16.67 -25.04
C ILE A 40 5.27 17.03 -24.01
N ARG A 41 5.54 18.32 -23.80
CA ARG A 41 6.50 18.78 -22.77
C ARG A 41 6.01 18.45 -21.35
N THR A 42 4.71 18.57 -21.11
CA THR A 42 4.09 18.24 -19.82
C THR A 42 4.16 16.74 -19.57
N GLN A 43 3.77 15.92 -20.55
CA GLN A 43 3.87 14.46 -20.47
C GLN A 43 5.32 13.96 -20.29
N ALA A 44 6.29 14.61 -20.96
CA ALA A 44 7.70 14.31 -20.79
C ALA A 44 8.21 14.68 -19.39
N LEU A 45 7.80 15.83 -18.83
CA LEU A 45 8.14 16.23 -17.46
C LEU A 45 7.50 15.33 -16.41
N GLU A 46 6.26 14.90 -16.64
CA GLU A 46 5.56 13.90 -15.82
C GLU A 46 6.29 12.57 -15.83
N ALA A 47 6.65 12.05 -17.01
CA ALA A 47 7.44 10.82 -17.14
C ALA A 47 8.82 10.95 -16.46
N ILE A 48 9.52 12.07 -16.67
CA ILE A 48 10.82 12.34 -16.04
C ILE A 48 10.70 12.40 -14.52
N TYR A 49 9.64 13.01 -13.97
CA TYR A 49 9.43 13.08 -12.53
C TYR A 49 9.02 11.72 -11.92
N LEU A 50 8.18 10.94 -12.59
CA LEU A 50 7.80 9.59 -12.17
C LEU A 50 9.01 8.65 -12.16
N ILE A 51 9.83 8.71 -13.20
CA ILE A 51 11.12 8.03 -13.25
C ILE A 51 12.03 8.53 -12.11
N SER A 52 12.03 9.83 -11.81
CA SER A 52 12.81 10.39 -10.70
C SER A 52 12.33 9.94 -9.32
N LEU A 53 11.02 9.76 -9.11
CA LEU A 53 10.45 9.20 -7.87
C LEU A 53 10.85 7.73 -7.71
N GLN A 54 10.81 6.95 -8.78
CA GLN A 54 11.26 5.56 -8.77
C GLN A 54 12.78 5.44 -8.50
N VAL A 55 13.58 6.43 -8.93
CA VAL A 55 15.05 6.40 -8.89
C VAL A 55 15.66 7.04 -7.62
N ARG A 56 14.98 8.00 -6.96
CA ARG A 56 15.54 8.71 -5.77
C ARG A 56 15.01 8.26 -4.41
N GLY A 57 14.04 7.35 -4.37
CA GLY A 57 13.48 6.85 -3.12
C GLY A 57 12.76 7.91 -2.27
N SER A 58 12.54 7.57 -1.00
CA SER A 58 11.72 8.29 -0.01
C SER A 58 11.96 9.80 0.15
N LYS A 59 13.20 10.25 -0.01
CA LYS A 59 13.60 11.66 0.17
C LYS A 59 12.96 12.61 -0.84
N SER A 60 12.51 12.09 -1.99
CA SER A 60 11.86 12.88 -3.04
C SER A 60 10.45 13.36 -2.64
N LEU A 61 9.76 12.64 -1.76
CA LEU A 61 8.36 12.94 -1.38
C LEU A 61 8.18 14.20 -0.53
N TYR A 62 9.27 14.67 0.07
CA TYR A 62 9.29 15.91 0.85
C TYR A 62 9.70 17.13 0.03
N HIS A 63 10.02 16.94 -1.26
CA HIS A 63 10.40 18.04 -2.13
C HIS A 63 9.19 18.97 -2.39
N PRO A 64 9.35 20.31 -2.33
CA PRO A 64 8.25 21.24 -2.57
C PRO A 64 7.50 21.02 -3.90
N SER A 65 8.20 20.54 -4.93
CA SER A 65 7.60 20.20 -6.24
C SER A 65 6.55 19.10 -6.16
N VAL A 66 6.60 18.21 -5.16
CA VAL A 66 5.58 17.15 -4.96
C VAL A 66 4.19 17.78 -4.78
N HIS A 67 4.12 18.92 -4.09
CA HIS A 67 2.88 19.65 -3.91
C HIS A 67 2.37 20.23 -5.23
N VAL A 68 3.26 20.85 -6.03
CA VAL A 68 2.91 21.38 -7.36
C VAL A 68 2.39 20.27 -8.27
N ILE A 69 3.03 19.10 -8.23
CA ILE A 69 2.67 17.96 -9.06
C ILE A 69 1.32 17.39 -8.64
N ARG A 70 1.06 17.30 -7.33
CA ARG A 70 -0.27 16.94 -6.82
C ARG A 70 -1.35 17.89 -7.33
N ARG A 71 -1.09 19.20 -7.37
CA ARG A 71 -2.03 20.21 -7.91
C ARG A 71 -2.24 20.06 -9.43
N MET A 72 -1.21 19.71 -10.18
CA MET A 72 -1.32 19.43 -11.61
C MET A 72 -2.18 18.20 -11.87
N ILE A 73 -1.88 17.10 -11.17
CA ILE A 73 -2.69 15.86 -11.19
C ILE A 73 -4.14 16.15 -10.84
N GLU A 74 -4.40 16.92 -9.77
CA GLU A 74 -5.76 17.32 -9.38
C GLU A 74 -6.51 18.01 -10.52
N THR A 75 -5.83 18.92 -11.23
CA THR A 75 -6.41 19.68 -12.34
C THR A 75 -6.85 18.74 -13.46
N VAL A 76 -6.01 17.74 -13.81
CA VAL A 76 -6.34 16.73 -14.83
C VAL A 76 -7.49 15.83 -14.38
N LEU A 77 -7.51 15.42 -13.11
CA LEU A 77 -8.59 14.60 -12.54
C LEU A 77 -9.94 15.34 -12.46
N LEU A 78 -9.93 16.67 -12.46
CA LEU A 78 -11.12 17.51 -12.49
C LEU A 78 -11.66 17.79 -13.91
N TRP A 79 -10.93 17.39 -14.96
CA TRP A 79 -11.39 17.62 -16.33
C TRP A 79 -12.71 16.90 -16.63
N PRO A 80 -13.67 17.56 -17.31
CA PRO A 80 -14.91 16.94 -17.72
C PRO A 80 -14.63 15.88 -18.79
N CYS A 81 -14.84 14.61 -18.47
CA CYS A 81 -14.66 13.52 -19.42
C CYS A 81 -15.93 13.38 -20.28
N LEU A 82 -16.07 14.25 -21.29
CA LEU A 82 -17.22 14.26 -22.21
C LEU A 82 -17.04 13.24 -23.36
N ASN A 83 -15.80 13.01 -23.83
CA ASN A 83 -15.46 12.18 -25.00
C ASN A 83 -14.25 11.27 -24.68
N SER A 84 -14.32 9.96 -24.96
CA SER A 84 -13.77 8.91 -24.07
C SER A 84 -12.29 8.57 -24.10
N ASP A 85 -11.44 9.10 -25.00
CA ASP A 85 -10.16 8.40 -25.23
C ASP A 85 -8.91 9.13 -24.70
N SER A 86 -8.75 10.43 -24.92
CA SER A 86 -7.52 11.14 -24.47
C SER A 86 -7.61 11.56 -23.01
N VAL A 87 -8.70 12.24 -22.62
CA VAL A 87 -8.93 12.70 -21.25
C VAL A 87 -8.96 11.53 -20.26
N SER A 88 -9.65 10.44 -20.60
CA SER A 88 -9.70 9.24 -19.75
C SER A 88 -8.32 8.59 -19.57
N LYS A 89 -7.50 8.53 -20.63
CA LYS A 89 -6.12 8.03 -20.54
C LYS A 89 -5.24 8.92 -19.66
N ALA A 90 -5.36 10.24 -19.79
CA ALA A 90 -4.63 11.19 -18.94
C ALA A 90 -5.05 11.05 -17.46
N GLN A 91 -6.35 10.94 -17.20
CA GLN A 91 -6.88 10.70 -15.85
C GLN A 91 -6.40 9.36 -15.28
N HIS A 92 -6.37 8.31 -16.09
CA HIS A 92 -5.83 7.01 -15.69
C HIS A 92 -4.33 7.08 -15.35
N GLY A 93 -3.54 7.80 -16.17
CA GLY A 93 -2.14 8.10 -15.87
C GLY A 93 -1.99 8.84 -14.53
N CYS A 94 -2.81 9.86 -14.29
CA CYS A 94 -2.84 10.62 -13.03
C CYS A 94 -3.21 9.76 -11.81
N ILE A 95 -4.16 8.83 -11.97
CA ILE A 95 -4.53 7.85 -10.95
C ILE A 95 -3.32 6.98 -10.59
N ASP A 96 -2.61 6.48 -11.60
CA ASP A 96 -1.42 5.64 -11.41
C ASP A 96 -0.25 6.43 -10.80
N CYS A 97 -0.11 7.71 -11.13
CA CYS A 97 0.87 8.59 -10.51
C CYS A 97 0.65 8.73 -9.00
N LEU A 98 -0.59 9.03 -8.58
CA LEU A 98 -0.91 9.14 -7.16
C LEU A 98 -0.75 7.80 -6.44
N ALA A 99 -1.08 6.69 -7.08
CA ALA A 99 -0.87 5.36 -6.53
C ALA A 99 0.62 5.08 -6.28
N LEU A 100 1.50 5.41 -7.24
CA LEU A 100 2.95 5.28 -7.06
C LEU A 100 3.48 6.21 -5.95
N MET A 101 2.94 7.42 -5.84
CA MET A 101 3.28 8.33 -4.74
C MET A 101 2.89 7.77 -3.37
N ILE A 102 1.73 7.10 -3.26
CA ILE A 102 1.32 6.35 -2.05
C ILE A 102 2.31 5.22 -1.76
N CYS A 103 2.63 4.39 -2.75
CA CYS A 103 3.57 3.28 -2.56
C CYS A 103 4.94 3.76 -2.08
N ALA A 104 5.45 4.84 -2.67
CA ALA A 104 6.71 5.45 -2.25
C ALA A 104 6.63 6.03 -0.82
N GLU A 105 5.49 6.63 -0.43
CA GLU A 105 5.29 7.17 0.91
C GLU A 105 5.31 6.09 1.98
N LEU A 106 4.69 4.95 1.71
CA LEU A 106 4.67 3.83 2.65
C LEU A 106 6.05 3.17 2.78
N GLN A 107 6.75 2.99 1.66
CA GLN A 107 8.13 2.46 1.68
C GLN A 107 9.10 3.39 2.41
N ALA A 108 8.90 4.71 2.29
CA ALA A 108 9.68 5.71 3.02
C ALA A 108 9.58 5.58 4.53
N GLU A 109 8.47 5.08 5.05
CA GLU A 109 8.27 4.93 6.49
C GLU A 109 8.94 3.69 7.05
N GLU A 110 9.16 2.67 6.23
CA GLU A 110 9.88 1.45 6.62
C GLU A 110 11.39 1.67 6.73
N ASP A 111 11.97 2.49 5.83
CA ASP A 111 13.42 2.75 5.79
C ASP A 111 13.93 3.57 7.00
N PHE A 112 13.05 4.22 7.75
CA PHE A 112 13.38 5.06 8.91
C PHE A 112 12.82 4.47 10.22
N ILE A 113 13.44 3.42 10.74
CA ILE A 113 13.33 3.07 12.17
C ILE A 113 14.66 3.38 12.87
N PRO A 114 14.68 4.37 13.78
CA PRO A 114 14.69 4.01 15.19
C PRO A 114 13.49 4.56 15.98
N LYS A 115 13.06 3.73 16.94
CA LYS A 115 12.10 4.03 18.02
C LYS A 115 12.26 5.44 18.62
N ARG A 116 11.09 6.04 18.90
CA ARG A 116 10.84 7.22 19.77
C ARG A 116 11.39 8.56 19.25
N THR A 117 10.53 9.26 18.51
CA THR A 117 9.92 10.52 18.97
C THR A 117 8.86 10.90 17.95
N SER A 118 7.64 11.10 18.44
CA SER A 118 6.53 11.67 17.68
C SER A 118 6.87 13.12 17.36
N VAL A 119 7.70 13.37 16.36
CA VAL A 119 7.71 14.68 15.70
C VAL A 119 6.39 14.74 14.96
N VAL A 120 5.50 15.58 15.47
CA VAL A 120 4.17 15.85 14.95
C VAL A 120 4.22 15.93 13.43
N ARG A 121 3.86 14.83 12.79
CA ARG A 121 3.70 14.75 11.34
C ARG A 121 2.60 15.75 11.01
N LYS A 122 2.94 16.84 10.31
CA LYS A 122 1.91 17.77 9.81
C LYS A 122 0.97 16.94 8.93
N LYS A 123 -0.22 16.66 9.46
CA LYS A 123 -1.30 15.83 8.88
C LYS A 123 -1.68 16.23 7.44
N GLY A 124 -1.23 17.40 6.96
CA GLY A 124 -1.50 17.91 5.62
C GLY A 124 -0.58 17.42 4.49
N ASN A 125 0.55 16.76 4.76
CA ASN A 125 1.51 16.41 3.69
C ASN A 125 1.39 14.99 3.14
N SER A 126 0.76 14.08 3.87
CA SER A 126 0.60 12.67 3.47
C SER A 126 -0.28 12.55 2.23
N VAL A 127 0.19 11.82 1.21
CA VAL A 127 -0.54 11.52 -0.02
C VAL A 127 -1.68 10.55 0.29
N VAL A 128 -1.42 9.53 1.11
CA VAL A 128 -2.46 8.59 1.57
C VAL A 128 -3.59 9.32 2.29
N SER A 129 -3.24 10.16 3.28
CA SER A 129 -4.24 10.94 4.04
C SER A 129 -5.00 11.91 3.13
N TYR A 130 -4.31 12.52 2.18
CA TYR A 130 -4.92 13.40 1.18
C TYR A 130 -5.98 12.66 0.35
N VAL A 131 -5.63 11.50 -0.23
CA VAL A 131 -6.53 10.71 -1.07
C VAL A 131 -7.75 10.23 -0.27
N ILE A 132 -7.56 9.75 0.95
CA ILE A 132 -8.65 9.34 1.86
C ILE A 132 -9.58 10.51 2.15
N ASN A 133 -9.02 11.67 2.50
CA ASN A 133 -9.80 12.86 2.81
C ASN A 133 -10.63 13.30 1.61
N GLN A 134 -10.05 13.30 0.40
CA GLN A 134 -10.79 13.67 -0.81
C GLN A 134 -11.86 12.65 -1.18
N PHE A 135 -11.60 11.35 -1.01
CA PHE A 135 -12.56 10.30 -1.31
C PHE A 135 -13.84 10.44 -0.47
N PHE A 136 -13.67 10.73 0.82
CA PHE A 136 -14.75 10.88 1.79
C PHE A 136 -15.16 12.33 2.05
N ASN A 137 -14.70 13.29 1.23
CA ASN A 137 -15.04 14.69 1.38
C ASN A 137 -16.52 14.90 0.99
N ASP A 138 -17.39 14.85 1.99
CA ASP A 138 -18.82 15.08 1.83
C ASP A 138 -19.23 16.45 2.35
N LYS A 139 -18.43 17.49 2.05
CA LYS A 139 -18.85 18.88 2.29
C LYS A 139 -20.04 19.26 1.41
N GLU A 140 -21.20 18.65 1.67
CA GLU A 140 -22.49 19.28 1.48
C GLU A 140 -22.65 20.29 2.61
N SER A 141 -22.71 21.56 2.22
CA SER A 141 -22.94 22.71 3.09
C SER A 141 -24.13 22.47 4.03
N THR A 142 -23.83 22.02 5.24
CA THR A 142 -24.73 22.04 6.40
C THR A 142 -24.13 22.99 7.42
N SER A 143 -24.08 24.26 7.02
CA SER A 143 -24.04 25.40 7.93
C SER A 143 -24.38 26.63 7.09
N THR A 144 -25.35 27.39 7.57
CA THR A 144 -25.75 28.71 7.09
C THR A 144 -24.54 29.55 6.68
N PRO A 145 -24.57 30.22 5.51
CA PRO A 145 -23.46 31.05 5.06
C PRO A 145 -23.45 32.34 5.87
N GLU A 146 -22.55 32.43 6.85
CA GLU A 146 -22.09 33.74 7.32
C GLU A 146 -21.08 34.29 6.31
N LEU A 147 -21.33 35.53 5.95
CA LEU A 147 -20.76 36.31 4.87
C LEU A 147 -19.24 36.49 5.04
N GLY A 148 -18.44 35.89 4.15
CA GLY A 148 -16.98 36.08 4.19
C GLY A 148 -16.16 35.10 3.35
N ASP A 149 -16.45 35.01 2.07
CA ASP A 149 -15.52 34.72 0.95
C ASP A 149 -14.37 33.71 1.16
N GLU A 150 -14.69 32.42 0.98
CA GLU A 150 -14.00 31.51 0.05
C GLU A 150 -14.98 30.35 -0.20
N SER A 151 -15.58 30.31 -1.39
CA SER A 151 -16.57 29.28 -1.76
C SER A 151 -15.99 27.89 -1.53
N ILE A 152 -16.46 27.20 -0.49
CA ILE A 152 -16.13 25.80 -0.24
C ILE A 152 -16.92 24.96 -1.25
N VAL A 153 -16.41 24.90 -2.48
CA VAL A 153 -17.02 24.13 -3.57
C VAL A 153 -16.96 22.65 -3.20
N ALA A 154 -18.13 22.00 -3.15
CA ALA A 154 -18.23 20.56 -2.95
C ALA A 154 -17.44 19.83 -4.06
N VAL A 155 -16.62 18.86 -3.66
CA VAL A 155 -15.77 18.12 -4.60
C VAL A 155 -16.65 17.30 -5.55
N PRO A 156 -16.43 17.37 -6.88
CA PRO A 156 -17.23 16.62 -7.85
C PRO A 156 -17.22 15.11 -7.59
N LEU A 157 -18.36 14.46 -7.82
CA LEU A 157 -18.51 13.02 -7.61
C LEU A 157 -17.50 12.20 -8.42
N SER A 158 -17.26 12.58 -9.68
CA SER A 158 -16.27 11.94 -10.56
C SER A 158 -14.85 11.99 -9.97
N PHE A 159 -14.48 13.12 -9.37
CA PHE A 159 -13.18 13.28 -8.72
C PHE A 159 -13.07 12.40 -7.46
N ARG A 160 -14.13 12.33 -6.65
CA ARG A 160 -14.17 11.41 -5.48
C ARG A 160 -14.02 9.96 -5.93
N VAL A 161 -14.71 9.55 -6.99
CA VAL A 161 -14.55 8.19 -7.57
C VAL A 161 -13.12 7.96 -8.06
N CYS A 162 -12.45 8.96 -8.65
CA CYS A 162 -11.04 8.85 -9.03
C CYS A 162 -10.14 8.58 -7.82
N MET A 163 -10.41 9.17 -6.65
CA MET A 163 -9.66 8.86 -5.41
C MET A 163 -9.84 7.41 -4.98
N GLY A 164 -11.05 6.84 -5.16
CA GLY A 164 -11.26 5.40 -4.99
C GLY A 164 -10.39 4.57 -5.94
N ASN A 165 -10.32 4.95 -7.22
CA ASN A 165 -9.47 4.29 -8.21
C ASN A 165 -7.96 4.41 -7.90
N VAL A 166 -7.53 5.52 -7.28
CA VAL A 166 -6.16 5.68 -6.77
C VAL A 166 -5.85 4.63 -5.71
N LEU A 167 -6.77 4.41 -4.75
CA LEU A 167 -6.59 3.36 -3.73
C LEU A 167 -6.53 1.96 -4.35
N ILE A 168 -7.41 1.65 -5.31
CA ILE A 168 -7.40 0.38 -6.06
C ILE A 168 -6.05 0.17 -6.77
N SER A 169 -5.57 1.20 -7.48
CA SER A 169 -4.30 1.16 -8.19
C SER A 169 -3.12 1.01 -7.21
N ALA A 170 -3.17 1.65 -6.05
CA ALA A 170 -2.14 1.52 -5.01
C ALA A 170 -2.12 0.10 -4.42
N PHE A 171 -3.27 -0.51 -4.15
CA PHE A 171 -3.33 -1.91 -3.67
C PHE A 171 -2.69 -2.88 -4.66
N GLN A 172 -2.82 -2.64 -5.98
CA GLN A 172 -2.19 -3.47 -7.01
C GLN A 172 -0.66 -3.34 -7.04
N LYS A 173 -0.13 -2.17 -6.69
CA LYS A 173 1.28 -1.80 -6.88
C LYS A 173 2.11 -1.86 -5.59
N ILE A 174 1.48 -2.04 -4.43
CA ILE A 174 2.16 -2.03 -3.14
C ILE A 174 3.09 -3.24 -2.93
N SER A 175 4.24 -3.01 -2.29
CA SER A 175 5.16 -4.08 -1.87
C SER A 175 4.59 -4.90 -0.71
N GLU A 176 5.02 -6.16 -0.59
CA GLU A 176 4.57 -7.06 0.50
C GLU A 176 4.79 -6.48 1.90
N SER A 177 5.91 -5.78 2.12
CA SER A 177 6.26 -5.18 3.42
C SER A 177 5.22 -4.16 3.87
N CYS A 178 4.78 -3.29 2.96
CA CYS A 178 3.89 -2.18 3.27
C CYS A 178 2.40 -2.59 3.35
N LYS A 179 2.02 -3.83 3.01
CA LYS A 179 0.61 -4.26 2.95
C LYS A 179 -0.12 -4.10 4.29
N LYS A 180 0.55 -4.43 5.40
CA LYS A 180 -0.03 -4.30 6.75
C LYS A 180 -0.33 -2.85 7.07
N GLN A 181 0.60 -1.95 6.75
CA GLN A 181 0.41 -0.52 6.96
C GLN A 181 -0.72 0.02 6.09
N PHE A 182 -0.80 -0.37 4.82
CA PHE A 182 -1.84 0.14 3.93
C PHE A 182 -3.23 -0.44 4.22
N ALA A 183 -3.32 -1.57 4.93
CA ALA A 183 -4.58 -2.12 5.42
C ALA A 183 -5.30 -1.17 6.39
N GLU A 184 -4.62 -0.20 7.00
CA GLU A 184 -5.21 0.82 7.87
C GLU A 184 -6.24 1.73 7.16
N VAL A 185 -6.29 1.71 5.83
CA VAL A 185 -7.32 2.40 5.04
C VAL A 185 -8.70 1.72 5.17
N ILE A 186 -8.73 0.40 5.41
CA ILE A 186 -9.95 -0.42 5.39
C ILE A 186 -11.03 0.08 6.37
N PRO A 187 -10.74 0.40 7.65
CA PRO A 187 -11.74 0.94 8.57
C PRO A 187 -12.45 2.20 8.06
N SER A 188 -11.73 3.11 7.41
CA SER A 188 -12.31 4.36 6.88
C SER A 188 -13.28 4.07 5.74
N VAL A 189 -12.91 3.13 4.84
CA VAL A 189 -13.77 2.71 3.74
C VAL A 189 -15.00 1.95 4.25
N LEU A 190 -14.83 1.05 5.23
CA LEU A 190 -15.94 0.34 5.88
C LEU A 190 -16.91 1.29 6.58
N HIS A 191 -16.39 2.33 7.24
CA HIS A 191 -17.21 3.37 7.84
C HIS A 191 -18.03 4.10 6.77
N SER A 192 -17.40 4.52 5.67
CA SER A 192 -18.10 5.17 4.56
C SER A 192 -19.23 4.31 3.98
N VAL A 193 -19.01 3.01 3.73
CA VAL A 193 -20.07 2.11 3.23
C VAL A 193 -21.29 2.05 4.17
N LYS A 194 -21.10 2.24 5.48
CA LYS A 194 -22.17 2.20 6.47
C LYS A 194 -23.03 3.48 6.48
N PHE A 195 -22.46 4.64 6.15
CA PHE A 195 -23.10 5.95 6.37
C PHE A 195 -23.31 6.79 5.10
N GLU A 196 -22.56 6.52 4.03
CA GLU A 196 -22.69 7.22 2.75
C GLU A 196 -24.04 6.93 2.10
N LYS A 197 -24.61 7.93 1.45
CA LYS A 197 -25.92 7.85 0.76
C LYS A 197 -25.77 7.81 -0.75
N LYS A 198 -24.67 8.33 -1.29
CA LYS A 198 -24.39 8.38 -2.74
C LYS A 198 -24.03 6.99 -3.26
N SER A 199 -24.89 6.42 -4.11
CA SER A 199 -24.74 5.06 -4.67
C SER A 199 -23.38 4.84 -5.34
N ASP A 200 -22.87 5.86 -6.04
CA ASP A 200 -21.60 5.76 -6.78
C ASP A 200 -20.39 5.71 -5.85
N ILE A 201 -20.42 6.45 -4.73
CA ILE A 201 -19.39 6.36 -3.70
C ILE A 201 -19.46 5.03 -2.99
N ILE A 202 -20.66 4.54 -2.64
CA ILE A 202 -20.82 3.21 -2.05
C ILE A 202 -20.26 2.12 -2.97
N ALA A 203 -20.55 2.20 -4.28
CA ALA A 203 -20.02 1.27 -5.27
C ALA A 203 -18.49 1.35 -5.36
N ALA A 204 -17.92 2.57 -5.41
CA ALA A 204 -16.48 2.78 -5.39
C ALA A 204 -15.84 2.22 -4.10
N CYS A 205 -16.43 2.46 -2.93
CA CYS A 205 -15.96 1.90 -1.66
C CYS A 205 -15.93 0.38 -1.68
N ILE A 206 -16.98 -0.27 -2.22
CA ILE A 206 -17.01 -1.72 -2.37
C ILE A 206 -15.89 -2.19 -3.31
N GLN A 207 -15.64 -1.52 -4.43
CA GLN A 207 -14.52 -1.87 -5.31
C GLN A 207 -13.15 -1.70 -4.64
N VAL A 208 -12.96 -0.64 -3.85
CA VAL A 208 -11.76 -0.42 -3.04
C VAL A 208 -11.54 -1.56 -2.04
N LEU A 209 -12.59 -1.94 -1.30
CA LEU A 209 -12.49 -3.05 -0.36
C LEU A 209 -12.21 -4.39 -1.06
N PHE A 210 -12.71 -4.59 -2.28
CA PHE A 210 -12.41 -5.80 -3.05
C PHE A 210 -10.93 -5.88 -3.39
N SER A 211 -10.41 -4.77 -3.92
CA SER A 211 -9.01 -4.64 -4.28
C SER A 211 -8.12 -4.85 -3.05
N ALA A 212 -8.52 -4.30 -1.90
CA ALA A 212 -7.86 -4.54 -0.63
C ALA A 212 -7.82 -6.04 -0.29
N VAL A 213 -8.97 -6.72 -0.28
CA VAL A 213 -9.03 -8.17 0.02
C VAL A 213 -8.16 -8.99 -0.96
N TYR A 214 -8.21 -8.67 -2.25
CA TYR A 214 -7.48 -9.42 -3.27
C TYR A 214 -5.96 -9.23 -3.19
N HIS A 215 -5.50 -7.99 -3.01
CA HIS A 215 -4.06 -7.68 -3.09
C HIS A 215 -3.36 -7.68 -1.73
N LEU A 216 -4.05 -7.32 -0.64
CA LEU A 216 -3.45 -7.27 0.69
C LEU A 216 -3.42 -8.63 1.41
N ARG A 217 -4.23 -9.60 0.96
CA ARG A 217 -4.24 -10.99 1.51
C ARG A 217 -4.33 -10.97 3.03
N SER A 218 -3.44 -11.67 3.74
CA SER A 218 -3.43 -11.78 5.20
C SER A 218 -3.43 -10.43 5.95
N ALA A 219 -2.98 -9.34 5.34
CA ALA A 219 -3.06 -8.03 5.98
C ALA A 219 -4.52 -7.56 6.23
N VAL A 220 -5.53 -8.13 5.57
CA VAL A 220 -6.95 -7.74 5.75
C VAL A 220 -7.67 -8.48 6.88
N LEU A 221 -7.06 -9.53 7.42
CA LEU A 221 -7.70 -10.44 8.37
C LEU A 221 -8.22 -9.80 9.66
N PRO A 222 -7.54 -8.79 10.24
CA PRO A 222 -8.11 -8.06 11.37
C PRO A 222 -9.49 -7.44 11.09
N TYR A 223 -9.84 -7.27 9.81
CA TYR A 223 -11.09 -6.67 9.35
C TYR A 223 -12.06 -7.68 8.72
N ALA A 224 -11.74 -8.98 8.72
CA ALA A 224 -12.49 -10.01 8.00
C ALA A 224 -13.98 -10.07 8.40
N SER A 225 -14.28 -9.92 9.69
CA SER A 225 -15.66 -9.94 10.22
C SER A 225 -16.50 -8.78 9.66
N ASP A 226 -15.96 -7.56 9.65
CA ASP A 226 -16.65 -6.40 9.09
C ASP A 226 -16.79 -6.51 7.57
N LEU A 227 -15.75 -6.98 6.87
CA LEU A 227 -15.78 -7.21 5.42
C LEU A 227 -16.85 -8.24 5.03
N LEU A 228 -16.95 -9.35 5.78
CA LEU A 228 -17.98 -10.36 5.58
C LEU A 228 -19.37 -9.79 5.86
N LYS A 229 -19.53 -9.00 6.91
CA LYS A 229 -20.81 -8.36 7.27
C LYS A 229 -21.29 -7.40 6.19
N VAL A 230 -20.40 -6.60 5.60
CA VAL A 230 -20.70 -5.71 4.47
C VAL A 230 -21.11 -6.53 3.24
N SER A 231 -20.36 -7.58 2.92
CA SER A 231 -20.64 -8.47 1.79
C SER A 231 -22.02 -9.14 1.91
N LEU A 232 -22.35 -9.69 3.08
CA LEU A 232 -23.65 -10.30 3.34
C LEU A 232 -24.81 -9.30 3.28
N LYS A 233 -24.59 -8.05 3.72
CA LYS A 233 -25.60 -6.99 3.60
C LYS A 233 -25.86 -6.61 2.14
N ALA A 234 -24.81 -6.53 1.32
CA ALA A 234 -24.94 -6.24 -0.11
C ALA A 234 -25.75 -7.34 -0.83
N LEU A 235 -25.42 -8.61 -0.57
CA LEU A 235 -26.13 -9.78 -1.12
C LEU A 235 -27.62 -9.82 -0.77
N ARG A 236 -28.01 -9.36 0.42
CA ARG A 236 -29.42 -9.35 0.87
C ARG A 236 -30.27 -8.29 0.16
N LYS A 237 -29.69 -7.23 -0.40
CA LYS A 237 -30.42 -6.15 -1.11
C LYS A 237 -30.81 -6.52 -2.56
N LYS A 238 -31.08 -7.80 -2.82
CA LYS A 238 -31.10 -8.47 -4.13
C LYS A 238 -32.19 -8.04 -5.13
N SER A 239 -33.01 -7.00 -4.90
CA SER A 239 -34.20 -6.75 -5.74
C SER A 239 -34.04 -5.79 -6.91
N ASP A 240 -32.93 -5.04 -7.03
CA ASP A 240 -32.79 -4.09 -8.13
C ASP A 240 -31.67 -4.45 -9.11
N LYS A 241 -31.90 -4.07 -10.37
CA LYS A 241 -31.13 -4.38 -11.60
C LYS A 241 -29.62 -4.14 -11.53
N LEU A 242 -29.14 -3.43 -10.50
CA LEU A 242 -27.73 -3.28 -10.12
C LEU A 242 -27.07 -4.62 -9.73
N SER A 243 -27.86 -5.62 -9.33
CA SER A 243 -27.45 -6.90 -8.72
C SER A 243 -26.44 -7.75 -9.50
N PHE A 244 -26.43 -7.75 -10.84
CA PHE A 244 -25.68 -8.77 -11.60
C PHE A 244 -24.15 -8.55 -11.63
N LEU A 245 -23.69 -7.29 -11.72
CA LEU A 245 -22.25 -6.98 -11.69
C LEU A 245 -21.64 -7.19 -10.29
N PHE A 246 -22.42 -6.94 -9.24
CA PHE A 246 -22.02 -7.20 -7.86
C PHE A 246 -21.82 -8.71 -7.59
N HIS A 247 -22.69 -9.58 -8.13
CA HIS A 247 -22.63 -11.03 -7.86
C HIS A 247 -21.33 -11.71 -8.31
N LYS A 248 -20.77 -11.33 -9.46
CA LYS A 248 -19.53 -11.96 -9.96
C LYS A 248 -18.34 -11.56 -9.11
N GLN A 249 -18.29 -10.30 -8.68
CA GLN A 249 -17.23 -9.82 -7.81
C GLN A 249 -17.38 -10.43 -6.42
N GLU A 250 -18.57 -10.43 -5.82
CA GLU A 250 -18.86 -11.00 -4.50
C GLU A 250 -18.54 -12.50 -4.38
N LEU A 251 -18.75 -13.29 -5.44
CA LEU A 251 -18.32 -14.69 -5.44
C LEU A 251 -16.79 -14.81 -5.42
N GLN A 252 -16.07 -13.93 -6.10
CA GLN A 252 -14.61 -13.86 -6.04
C GLN A 252 -14.13 -13.41 -4.66
N TRP A 253 -14.79 -12.42 -4.04
CA TRP A 253 -14.52 -12.02 -2.64
C TRP A 253 -14.61 -13.21 -1.69
N MET A 254 -15.69 -13.98 -1.76
CA MET A 254 -15.89 -15.13 -0.88
C MET A 254 -14.84 -16.22 -1.13
N LYS A 255 -14.46 -16.46 -2.38
CA LYS A 255 -13.39 -17.42 -2.71
C LYS A 255 -12.05 -16.99 -2.13
N VAL A 256 -11.68 -15.72 -2.29
CA VAL A 256 -10.41 -15.16 -1.78
C VAL A 256 -10.39 -15.15 -0.25
N MET A 257 -11.45 -14.67 0.41
CA MET A 257 -11.52 -14.71 1.86
C MET A 257 -11.50 -16.14 2.40
N ASN A 258 -12.20 -17.08 1.76
CA ASN A 258 -12.19 -18.48 2.18
C ASN A 258 -10.80 -19.10 1.98
N SER A 259 -10.10 -18.83 0.88
CA SER A 259 -8.73 -19.33 0.69
C SER A 259 -7.77 -18.76 1.74
N GLU A 260 -7.90 -17.47 2.07
CA GLU A 260 -7.04 -16.83 3.07
C GLU A 260 -7.31 -17.39 4.48
N LEU A 261 -8.59 -17.52 4.87
CA LEU A 261 -8.98 -18.09 6.16
C LEU A 261 -8.55 -19.55 6.29
N ASN A 262 -8.65 -20.34 5.22
CA ASN A 262 -8.17 -21.73 5.25
C ASN A 262 -6.65 -21.81 5.36
N HIS A 263 -5.91 -20.93 4.68
CA HIS A 263 -4.46 -20.86 4.78
C HIS A 263 -4.01 -20.53 6.21
N GLU A 264 -4.66 -19.55 6.84
CA GLU A 264 -4.40 -19.22 8.24
C GLU A 264 -4.73 -20.34 9.21
N MET A 265 -5.88 -20.99 9.03
CA MET A 265 -6.28 -22.10 9.87
C MET A 265 -5.25 -23.23 9.82
N GLU A 266 -4.67 -23.50 8.64
CA GLU A 266 -3.59 -24.47 8.49
C GLU A 266 -2.28 -24.00 9.15
N CYS A 267 -1.94 -22.71 9.05
CA CYS A 267 -0.78 -22.15 9.75
C CYS A 267 -0.91 -22.28 11.29
N LEU A 268 -2.06 -21.89 11.84
CA LEU A 268 -2.37 -22.02 13.27
C LEU A 268 -2.35 -23.47 13.74
N LYS A 269 -2.83 -24.40 12.92
CA LYS A 269 -2.78 -25.82 13.21
C LYS A 269 -1.34 -26.32 13.32
N ASN A 270 -0.47 -25.94 12.37
CA ASN A 270 0.95 -26.30 12.39
C ASN A 270 1.68 -25.71 13.60
N GLU A 271 1.41 -24.45 13.95
CA GLU A 271 1.94 -23.82 15.17
C GLU A 271 1.50 -24.54 16.44
N ASN A 272 0.22 -24.92 16.52
CA ASN A 272 -0.32 -25.66 17.66
C ASN A 272 0.33 -27.05 17.79
N GLU A 273 0.51 -27.78 16.68
CA GLU A 273 1.25 -29.04 16.67
C GLU A 273 2.69 -28.88 17.15
N GLN A 274 3.35 -27.79 16.78
CA GLN A 274 4.70 -27.47 17.24
C GLN A 274 4.75 -27.16 18.73
N LEU A 275 3.79 -26.39 19.24
CA LEU A 275 3.67 -26.08 20.68
C LEU A 275 3.37 -27.34 21.51
N ILE A 276 2.54 -28.25 21.00
CA ILE A 276 2.28 -29.55 21.64
C ILE A 276 3.58 -30.36 21.76
N LYS A 277 4.36 -30.47 20.69
CA LYS A 277 5.67 -31.16 20.72
C LYS A 277 6.64 -30.51 21.70
N GLN A 278 6.68 -29.18 21.75
CA GLN A 278 7.52 -28.46 22.73
C GLN A 278 7.08 -28.73 24.17
N LEU A 279 5.77 -28.77 24.42
CA LEU A 279 5.21 -29.08 25.72
C LEU A 279 5.52 -30.52 26.16
N GLU A 280 5.41 -31.49 25.25
CA GLU A 280 5.78 -32.90 25.51
C GLU A 280 7.27 -33.04 25.83
N ASN A 281 8.14 -32.41 25.05
CA ASN A 281 9.58 -32.40 25.29
C ASN A 281 9.92 -31.74 26.65
N SER A 282 9.27 -30.64 26.99
CA SER A 282 9.44 -29.98 28.29
C SER A 282 9.00 -30.87 29.45
N LYS A 283 7.91 -31.61 29.30
CA LYS A 283 7.44 -32.58 30.31
C LYS A 283 8.43 -33.75 30.45
N ALA A 284 8.91 -34.29 29.34
CA ALA A 284 9.89 -35.38 29.35
C ALA A 284 11.20 -34.97 30.03
N LEU A 285 11.70 -33.76 29.73
CA LEU A 285 12.90 -33.20 30.34
C LEU A 285 12.71 -33.02 31.86
N ASN A 286 11.57 -32.49 32.29
CA ASN A 286 11.27 -32.31 33.71
C ASN A 286 11.22 -33.65 34.45
N ASN A 287 10.53 -34.65 33.89
CA ASN A 287 10.49 -36.01 34.46
C ASN A 287 11.87 -36.67 34.54
N LEU A 288 12.77 -36.38 33.59
CA LEU A 288 14.15 -36.87 33.63
C LEU A 288 14.95 -36.17 34.73
N GLN A 289 14.83 -34.85 34.87
CA GLN A 289 15.47 -34.09 35.93
C GLN A 289 15.01 -34.55 37.32
N GLN A 290 13.72 -34.79 37.51
CA GLN A 290 13.17 -35.31 38.76
C GLN A 290 13.73 -36.70 39.08
N ARG A 291 13.79 -37.62 38.10
CA ARG A 291 14.40 -38.95 38.30
C ARG A 291 15.86 -38.87 38.70
N ASN A 292 16.65 -38.09 37.97
CA ASN A 292 18.07 -37.91 38.27
C ASN A 292 18.28 -37.34 39.69
N PHE A 293 17.45 -36.38 40.10
CA PHE A 293 17.50 -35.81 41.45
C PHE A 293 17.19 -36.85 42.53
N ILE A 294 16.17 -37.70 42.34
CA ILE A 294 15.82 -38.78 43.26
C ILE A 294 16.97 -39.81 43.37
N GLU A 295 17.57 -40.20 42.23
CA GLU A 295 18.69 -41.15 42.21
C GLU A 295 19.92 -40.61 42.96
N GLU A 296 20.20 -39.31 42.86
CA GLU A 296 21.30 -38.69 43.63
C GLU A 296 21.05 -38.68 45.13
N ILE A 297 19.82 -38.41 45.58
CA ILE A 297 19.45 -38.50 47.00
C ILE A 297 19.69 -39.92 47.52
N GLN A 298 19.19 -40.93 46.82
CA GLN A 298 19.33 -42.33 47.24
C GLN A 298 20.80 -42.78 47.31
N LYS A 299 21.64 -42.36 46.36
CA LYS A 299 23.09 -42.63 46.40
C LYS A 299 23.79 -41.90 47.54
N GLY A 300 23.29 -40.73 47.94
CA GLY A 300 23.78 -39.98 49.08
C GLY A 300 23.48 -40.68 50.40
N GLU A 301 22.26 -41.18 50.59
CA GLU A 301 21.83 -41.88 51.81
C GLU A 301 22.61 -43.20 52.03
N LEU A 302 22.87 -43.97 50.97
CA LEU A 302 23.67 -45.21 51.01
C LEU A 302 25.14 -45.00 51.43
N LYS A 303 25.67 -43.78 51.37
CA LYS A 303 27.04 -43.47 51.79
C LYS A 303 27.19 -43.15 53.29
N TRP A 304 26.08 -42.96 54.02
CA TRP A 304 26.11 -42.65 55.46
C TRP A 304 25.92 -43.88 56.36
N GLU A 305 25.57 -45.04 55.79
CA GLU A 305 25.31 -46.30 56.53
C GLU A 305 26.51 -47.29 56.55
N THR A 306 27.68 -46.89 56.06
CA THR A 306 28.95 -47.66 56.14
C THR A 306 30.00 -46.91 56.94
#